data_AF-A0A644YJM3-F1
#
_entry.id   AF-A0A644YJM3-F1
#
_cell.length_a   1.000
_cell.length_b   1.000
_cell.length_c   1.000
_cell.angle_alpha   90.00
_cell.angle_beta   90.00
_cell.angle_gamma   90.00
#
_symmetry.space_group_name_H-M   'P 1'
#
loop_
_entity.id
_entity.type
_entity.pdbx_description
1 polymer ?
#
loop_
_entity_poly.entity_id
_entity_poly.type
_entity_poly.pdbx_seq_one_letter_code
_entity_poly.pdbx_strand_id
1 'polypeptide(L)'
;MNQAETLISSGQPAQAAQLYMRLASEAELTHHPRQAGSFYARAAHAWLDGQNITRARVCAAKAVRYYNQLGMQLRAERFQERFDLHCDSLLAENAPVSTPGQPPVQARQTKTLPTACPQCGAPLRAEEVEWADESTAECDFCGALIRAE
;
A
#
# COMPACT_ATOMS: atom_id res chain seq x y z
N MET A 1 -9.01 -15.03 -1.53
CA MET A 1 -7.96 -14.92 -0.51
C MET A 1 -6.62 -15.07 -1.19
N ASN A 2 -5.85 -13.99 -1.33
CA ASN A 2 -4.53 -14.06 -1.97
C ASN A 2 -3.52 -14.67 -1.01
N GLN A 3 -2.73 -15.63 -1.48
CA GLN A 3 -1.71 -16.36 -0.70
C GLN A 3 -0.75 -15.41 0.05
N ALA A 4 -0.49 -14.22 -0.48
CA ALA A 4 0.34 -13.20 0.16
C ALA A 4 -0.30 -12.59 1.44
N GLU A 5 -1.62 -12.46 1.50
CA GLU A 5 -2.32 -11.94 2.69
C GLU A 5 -2.34 -12.98 3.82
N THR A 6 -2.43 -14.26 3.45
CA THR A 6 -2.28 -15.37 4.39
C THR A 6 -0.87 -15.40 4.98
N LEU A 7 0.15 -15.10 4.18
CA LEU A 7 1.54 -15.02 4.65
C LEU A 7 1.76 -13.88 5.66
N ILE A 8 1.20 -12.70 5.39
CA ILE A 8 1.19 -11.57 6.34
C ILE A 8 0.51 -11.99 7.65
N SER A 9 -0.70 -12.58 7.56
CA SER A 9 -1.46 -13.03 8.74
C SER A 9 -0.77 -14.15 9.52
N SER A 10 0.10 -14.93 8.85
CA SER A 10 0.90 -16.00 9.45
C SER A 10 2.22 -15.50 10.06
N GLY A 11 2.47 -14.18 10.08
CA GLY A 11 3.69 -13.60 10.63
C GLY A 11 4.93 -13.80 9.73
N GLN A 12 4.74 -14.00 8.42
CA GLN A 12 5.82 -14.19 7.45
C GLN A 12 5.87 -13.05 6.43
N PRO A 13 6.09 -11.80 6.88
CA PRO A 13 6.06 -10.61 6.01
C PRO A 13 7.17 -10.65 4.94
N ALA A 14 8.34 -11.19 5.27
CA ALA A 14 9.45 -11.34 4.32
C ALA A 14 9.10 -12.25 3.12
N GLN A 15 8.35 -13.33 3.35
CA GLN A 15 7.95 -14.25 2.28
C GLN A 15 6.83 -13.66 1.43
N ALA A 16 5.88 -12.96 2.05
CA ALA A 16 4.86 -12.19 1.34
C ALA A 16 5.50 -11.14 0.42
N ALA A 17 6.51 -10.41 0.92
CA ALA A 17 7.24 -9.41 0.16
C ALA A 17 7.94 -10.00 -1.06
N GLN A 18 8.61 -11.15 -0.92
CA GLN A 18 9.22 -11.85 -2.05
C GLN A 18 8.20 -12.30 -3.10
N LEU A 19 7.02 -12.74 -2.66
CA LEU A 19 5.94 -13.12 -3.58
C LEU A 19 5.45 -11.91 -4.40
N TYR A 20 5.25 -10.77 -3.74
CA TYR A 20 4.88 -9.53 -4.44
C TYR A 20 5.96 -9.06 -5.41
N MET A 21 7.25 -9.17 -5.05
CA MET A 21 8.34 -8.84 -5.97
C MET A 21 8.32 -9.72 -7.22
N ARG A 22 8.01 -11.02 -7.08
CA ARG A 22 7.88 -11.93 -8.23
C ARG A 22 6.71 -11.52 -9.13
N LEU A 23 5.55 -11.24 -8.55
CA LEU A 23 4.37 -10.75 -9.28
C LEU A 23 4.66 -9.42 -9.98
N ALA A 24 5.41 -8.52 -9.34
CA ALA A 24 5.84 -7.26 -9.95
C ALA A 24 6.70 -7.51 -11.19
N SER A 25 7.71 -8.39 -11.08
CA SER A 25 8.56 -8.74 -12.22
C SER A 25 7.82 -9.43 -13.36
N GLU A 26 6.84 -10.28 -13.05
CA GLU A 26 5.96 -10.86 -14.07
C GLU A 26 5.08 -9.81 -14.76
N ALA A 27 4.51 -8.88 -13.99
CA ALA A 27 3.77 -7.74 -14.52
C ALA A 27 4.63 -6.82 -15.42
N GLU A 28 5.92 -6.65 -15.08
CA GLU A 28 6.89 -5.93 -15.94
C GLU A 28 7.08 -6.65 -17.28
N LEU A 29 7.29 -7.98 -17.25
CA LEU A 29 7.51 -8.79 -18.46
C LEU A 29 6.29 -8.85 -19.36
N THR A 30 5.09 -8.82 -18.77
CA THR A 30 3.80 -8.87 -19.48
C THR A 30 3.29 -7.49 -19.89
N HIS A 31 4.09 -6.42 -19.74
CA HIS A 31 3.73 -5.04 -20.09
C HIS A 31 2.49 -4.51 -19.35
N HIS A 32 2.37 -4.85 -18.05
CA HIS A 32 1.35 -4.32 -17.14
C HIS A 32 1.98 -3.39 -16.08
N PRO A 33 2.49 -2.21 -16.46
CA PRO A 33 3.28 -1.34 -15.58
C PRO A 33 2.51 -0.82 -14.36
N ARG A 34 1.20 -0.61 -14.48
CA ARG A 34 0.36 -0.19 -13.33
C ARG A 34 0.29 -1.27 -12.26
N GLN A 35 0.16 -2.52 -12.68
CA GLN A 35 0.15 -3.67 -11.78
C GLN A 35 1.54 -3.89 -11.18
N ALA A 36 2.61 -3.74 -11.97
CA ALA A 36 3.98 -3.80 -11.47
C ALA A 36 4.23 -2.77 -10.35
N GLY A 37 3.81 -1.51 -10.55
CA GLY A 37 3.89 -0.46 -9.51
C GLY A 37 3.14 -0.84 -8.24
N SER A 38 1.89 -1.34 -8.38
CA SER A 38 1.06 -1.77 -7.25
C SER A 38 1.67 -2.95 -6.48
N PHE A 39 2.27 -3.92 -7.17
CA PHE A 39 2.95 -5.04 -6.52
C PHE A 39 4.23 -4.60 -5.81
N TYR A 40 5.01 -3.67 -6.38
CA TYR A 40 6.16 -3.10 -5.69
C TYR A 40 5.77 -2.32 -4.43
N ALA A 41 4.64 -1.59 -4.44
CA ALA A 41 4.11 -0.91 -3.26
C ALA A 41 3.75 -1.92 -2.15
N ARG A 42 3.07 -3.02 -2.51
CA ARG A 42 2.74 -4.10 -1.56
C ARG A 42 3.98 -4.81 -1.00
N ALA A 43 5.00 -5.02 -1.84
CA ALA A 43 6.28 -5.54 -1.39
C ALA A 43 6.97 -4.60 -0.39
N ALA A 44 6.89 -3.29 -0.61
CA ALA A 44 7.46 -2.29 0.29
C ALA A 44 6.80 -2.34 1.67
N HIS A 45 5.46 -2.36 1.74
CA HIS A 45 4.73 -2.50 3.00
C HIS A 45 5.04 -3.81 3.71
N ALA A 46 5.08 -4.92 3.00
CA ALA A 46 5.44 -6.21 3.59
C ALA A 46 6.87 -6.21 4.14
N TRP A 47 7.83 -5.55 3.49
CA TRP A 47 9.18 -5.41 4.05
C TRP A 47 9.21 -4.49 5.29
N LEU A 48 8.38 -3.45 5.36
CA LEU A 48 8.26 -2.59 6.54
C LEU A 48 7.69 -3.34 7.74
N ASP A 49 6.65 -4.15 7.52
CA ASP A 49 6.07 -5.00 8.57
C ASP A 49 7.11 -6.00 9.11
N GLY A 50 7.97 -6.52 8.23
CA GLY A 50 9.14 -7.31 8.60
C GLY A 50 10.35 -6.51 9.09
N GLN A 51 10.20 -5.22 9.38
CA GLN A 51 11.24 -4.27 9.84
C GLN A 51 12.50 -4.21 8.95
N ASN A 52 12.40 -4.63 7.69
CA ASN A 52 13.50 -4.59 6.73
C ASN A 52 13.42 -3.31 5.87
N ILE A 53 13.75 -2.19 6.50
CA ILE A 53 13.64 -0.85 5.90
C ILE A 53 14.46 -0.75 4.61
N THR A 54 15.64 -1.37 4.55
CA THR A 54 16.50 -1.32 3.36
C THR A 54 15.82 -1.91 2.13
N ARG A 55 15.23 -3.11 2.24
CA ARG A 55 14.50 -3.73 1.13
C ARG A 55 13.19 -3.02 0.83
N ALA A 56 12.52 -2.51 1.87
CA ALA A 56 11.31 -1.72 1.72
C ALA A 56 11.57 -0.48 0.85
N ARG A 57 12.65 0.27 1.11
CA ARG A 57 13.02 1.48 0.35
C ARG A 57 13.27 1.18 -1.13
N VAL A 58 13.94 0.06 -1.44
CA VAL A 58 14.17 -0.36 -2.83
C VAL A 58 12.85 -0.63 -3.54
N CYS A 59 11.91 -1.30 -2.88
CA CYS A 59 10.59 -1.59 -3.46
C CYS A 59 9.76 -0.30 -3.60
N ALA A 60 9.78 0.58 -2.60
CA ALA A 60 9.06 1.85 -2.62
C ALA A 60 9.55 2.75 -3.77
N ALA A 61 10.87 2.86 -3.96
CA ALA A 61 11.44 3.63 -5.07
C ALA A 61 10.99 3.13 -6.44
N LYS A 62 10.87 1.79 -6.61
CA LYS A 62 10.34 1.21 -7.85
C LYS A 62 8.86 1.53 -8.03
N ALA A 63 8.05 1.43 -6.98
CA ALA A 63 6.62 1.76 -7.04
C ALA A 63 6.40 3.23 -7.45
N VAL A 64 7.09 4.17 -6.78
CA VAL A 64 7.05 5.61 -7.09
C VAL A 64 7.46 5.87 -8.54
N ARG A 65 8.53 5.22 -9.02
CA ARG A 65 8.98 5.35 -10.41
C ARG A 65 7.89 4.93 -11.39
N TYR A 66 7.22 3.80 -11.14
CA TYR A 66 6.13 3.31 -11.99
C TYR A 66 4.93 4.26 -11.97
N TYR A 67 4.51 4.74 -10.80
CA TYR A 67 3.41 5.69 -10.70
C TYR A 67 3.72 6.99 -11.45
N ASN A 68 4.92 7.54 -11.30
CA ASN A 68 5.34 8.74 -12.02
C ASN A 68 5.38 8.53 -13.54
N GLN A 69 5.88 7.40 -14.02
CA GLN A 69 5.90 7.07 -15.46
C GLN A 69 4.51 6.96 -16.07
N LEU A 70 3.51 6.60 -15.26
CA LEU A 70 2.11 6.47 -15.67
C LEU A 70 1.30 7.75 -15.47
N GLY A 71 1.94 8.86 -15.07
CA GLY A 71 1.26 10.13 -14.78
C GLY A 71 0.48 10.15 -13.47
N MET A 72 0.64 9.13 -12.61
CA MET A 72 -0.04 9.00 -11.31
C MET A 72 0.74 9.73 -10.20
N GLN A 73 1.04 11.01 -10.41
CA GLN A 73 1.90 11.81 -9.53
C GLN A 73 1.35 11.90 -8.10
N LEU A 74 0.06 12.24 -7.95
CA LEU A 74 -0.58 12.35 -6.64
C LEU A 74 -0.49 11.04 -5.85
N ARG A 75 -0.67 9.90 -6.52
CA ARG A 75 -0.51 8.57 -5.92
C ARG A 75 0.93 8.31 -5.51
N ALA A 76 1.90 8.67 -6.35
CA ALA A 76 3.31 8.53 -6.05
C ALA A 76 3.72 9.34 -4.82
N GLU A 77 3.27 10.60 -4.75
CA GLU A 77 3.53 11.53 -3.65
C GLU A 77 2.91 11.03 -2.34
N ARG A 78 1.63 10.67 -2.35
CA ARG A 78 0.92 10.14 -1.16
C ARG A 78 1.53 8.83 -0.67
N PHE A 79 1.85 7.93 -1.58
CA PHE A 79 2.51 6.67 -1.22
C PHE A 79 3.87 6.94 -0.58
N GLN A 80 4.67 7.82 -1.17
CA GLN A 80 6.00 8.16 -0.66
C GLN A 80 5.91 8.84 0.72
N GLU A 81 5.04 9.83 0.90
CA GLU A 81 4.84 10.52 2.18
C GLU A 81 4.45 9.54 3.28
N ARG A 82 3.45 8.68 3.04
CA ARG A 82 3.03 7.65 4.00
C ARG A 82 4.13 6.65 4.29
N PHE A 83 4.92 6.28 3.27
CA PHE A 83 6.03 5.36 3.42
C PHE A 83 7.16 5.95 4.28
N ASP A 84 7.53 7.21 4.04
CA ASP A 84 8.55 7.91 4.82
C ASP A 84 8.09 8.10 6.28
N LEU A 85 6.84 8.50 6.52
CA LEU A 85 6.26 8.58 7.87
C LEU A 85 6.33 7.24 8.62
N HIS A 86 6.02 6.13 7.94
CA HIS A 86 6.08 4.80 8.56
C HIS A 86 7.53 4.35 8.84
N CYS A 87 8.46 4.68 7.94
CA CYS A 87 9.88 4.42 8.19
C CYS A 87 10.38 5.19 9.41
N ASP A 88 10.01 6.47 9.52
CA ASP A 88 10.41 7.33 10.64
C ASP A 88 9.84 6.80 11.96
N SER A 89 8.57 6.37 11.98
CA SER A 89 7.95 5.71 13.14
C SER A 89 8.73 4.46 13.58
N LEU A 90 9.08 3.57 12.65
CA LEU A 90 9.83 2.34 12.98
C LEU A 90 11.25 2.63 13.51
N LEU A 91 11.89 3.69 12.99
CA LEU A 91 13.20 4.14 13.48
C LEU A 91 13.08 4.78 14.87
N ALA A 92 12.01 5.52 15.12
CA ALA A 92 11.70 6.13 16.42
C ALA A 92 11.25 5.08 17.47
N GLU A 93 10.51 4.05 17.09
CA GLU A 93 10.09 2.94 17.97
C GLU A 93 11.27 2.08 18.46
N ASN A 94 12.41 2.12 17.76
CA ASN A 94 13.67 1.52 18.21
C ASN A 94 14.50 2.43 19.14
N ALA A 95 14.06 3.67 19.39
CA ALA A 95 14.57 4.50 20.47
C ALA A 95 13.80 4.20 21.76
N PRO A 96 14.45 4.16 22.95
CA PRO A 96 13.71 3.99 24.19
C PRO A 96 12.88 5.25 24.46
N VAL A 97 11.54 5.18 24.28
CA VAL A 97 10.52 5.33 25.34
C VAL A 97 9.15 5.83 24.82
N SER A 98 8.11 5.29 25.46
CA SER A 98 6.72 5.79 25.66
C SER A 98 5.85 6.20 24.47
N THR A 99 4.80 5.40 24.28
CA THR A 99 3.58 5.70 23.50
C THR A 99 2.89 6.98 23.97
N PRO A 100 2.45 7.84 23.04
CA PRO A 100 1.13 8.45 23.21
C PRO A 100 0.30 8.54 21.91
N GLY A 101 -0.94 8.05 22.00
CA GLY A 101 -2.15 8.71 21.48
C GLY A 101 -2.33 8.82 19.97
N GLN A 102 -3.16 7.95 19.40
CA GLN A 102 -3.85 8.21 18.14
C GLN A 102 -4.71 9.49 18.25
N PRO A 103 -4.59 10.47 17.34
CA PRO A 103 -5.53 11.58 17.25
C PRO A 103 -6.86 11.14 16.58
N PRO A 104 -7.98 11.83 16.90
CA PRO A 104 -9.32 11.41 16.54
C PRO A 104 -9.66 11.70 15.08
N VAL A 105 -10.47 10.80 14.53
CA VAL A 105 -11.03 10.80 13.17
C VAL A 105 -12.08 11.91 13.05
N GLN A 106 -11.90 12.84 12.10
CA GLN A 106 -12.99 13.70 11.65
C GLN A 106 -13.69 13.06 10.46
N ALA A 107 -15.02 13.03 10.54
CA ALA A 107 -15.92 12.63 9.47
C ALA A 107 -16.12 13.80 8.49
N ARG A 108 -16.30 13.53 7.19
CA ARG A 108 -17.63 13.42 6.56
C ARG A 108 -17.49 13.44 5.04
N GLN A 109 -17.76 12.32 4.37
CA GLN A 109 -18.37 12.29 3.03
C GLN A 109 -19.15 10.97 2.82
N THR A 110 -20.40 11.14 2.38
CA THR A 110 -21.46 10.12 2.27
C THR A 110 -21.35 9.32 0.98
N LYS A 111 -20.32 8.46 0.89
CA LYS A 111 -20.30 7.33 -0.04
C LYS A 111 -19.81 6.11 0.71
N THR A 112 -20.65 5.09 0.77
CA THR A 112 -20.35 3.85 1.49
C THR A 112 -19.38 3.03 0.65
N LEU A 113 -18.12 2.94 1.10
CA LEU A 113 -17.20 1.91 0.66
C LEU A 113 -17.08 0.87 1.78
N PRO A 114 -16.85 -0.40 1.44
CA PRO A 114 -16.51 -1.39 2.45
C PRO A 114 -15.29 -0.91 3.25
N THR A 115 -15.30 -1.14 4.56
CA THR A 115 -14.25 -0.68 5.48
C THR A 115 -12.86 -1.28 5.19
N ALA A 116 -12.81 -2.37 4.41
CA ALA A 116 -11.59 -2.98 3.90
C ALA A 116 -11.75 -3.36 2.42
N CYS A 117 -10.65 -3.33 1.69
CA CYS A 117 -10.61 -3.73 0.29
C CYS A 117 -10.88 -5.24 0.18
N PRO A 118 -11.91 -5.66 -0.57
CA PRO A 118 -12.22 -7.08 -0.74
C PRO A 118 -11.12 -7.86 -1.49
N GLN A 119 -10.19 -7.16 -2.15
CA GLN A 119 -9.12 -7.77 -2.94
C GLN A 119 -7.77 -7.87 -2.20
N CYS A 120 -7.53 -7.02 -1.20
CA CYS A 120 -6.25 -7.00 -0.48
C CYS A 120 -6.35 -6.79 1.04
N GLY A 121 -7.56 -6.72 1.59
CA GLY A 121 -7.79 -6.53 3.02
C GLY A 121 -7.39 -5.16 3.57
N ALA A 122 -6.79 -4.29 2.75
CA ALA A 122 -6.32 -2.99 3.19
C ALA A 122 -7.49 -2.10 3.63
N PRO A 123 -7.34 -1.31 4.70
CA PRO A 123 -8.38 -0.39 5.13
C PRO A 123 -8.72 0.59 4.00
N LEU A 124 -10.00 0.71 3.70
CA LEU A 124 -10.51 1.67 2.72
C LEU A 124 -11.27 2.76 3.46
N ARG A 125 -10.88 4.01 3.19
CA ARG A 125 -11.64 5.18 3.63
C ARG A 125 -12.05 5.97 2.41
N ALA A 126 -13.35 6.26 2.30
CA ALA A 126 -13.94 6.98 1.17
C ALA A 126 -13.32 8.36 0.92
N GLU A 127 -12.73 8.96 1.94
CA GLU A 127 -12.05 10.26 1.89
C GLU A 127 -10.58 10.16 1.46
N GLU A 128 -9.93 9.01 1.67
CA GLU A 128 -8.49 8.81 1.38
C GLU A 128 -8.24 8.13 0.02
N VAL A 129 -9.28 7.51 -0.55
CA VAL A 129 -9.20 6.72 -1.77
C VAL A 129 -9.35 7.58 -3.03
N GLU A 130 -8.60 7.24 -4.08
CA GLU A 130 -8.74 7.92 -5.38
C GLU A 130 -10.00 7.41 -6.08
N TRP A 131 -10.90 8.31 -6.48
CA TRP A 131 -12.12 7.93 -7.19
C TRP A 131 -11.84 7.94 -8.69
N ALA A 132 -11.99 6.76 -9.32
CA ALA A 132 -11.91 6.64 -10.77
C ALA A 132 -13.16 7.28 -11.42
N ASP A 133 -14.33 7.09 -10.79
CA ASP A 133 -15.61 7.62 -11.25
C ASP A 133 -16.54 7.91 -10.06
N GLU A 134 -17.77 8.36 -10.33
CA GLU A 134 -18.77 8.74 -9.34
C GLU A 134 -19.13 7.62 -8.33
N SER A 135 -19.00 6.36 -8.75
CA SER A 135 -19.34 5.16 -7.96
C SER A 135 -18.19 4.16 -7.86
N THR A 136 -16.99 4.51 -8.34
CA THR A 136 -15.85 3.58 -8.43
C THR A 136 -14.64 4.21 -7.79
N ALA A 137 -14.17 3.61 -6.70
CA ALA A 137 -12.96 4.02 -5.99
C ALA A 137 -11.83 3.04 -6.27
N GLU A 138 -10.62 3.51 -6.49
CA GLU A 138 -9.43 2.69 -6.65
C GLU A 138 -8.69 2.53 -5.32
N CYS A 139 -8.54 1.29 -4.86
CA CYS A 139 -7.75 0.99 -3.67
C CYS A 139 -6.30 1.45 -3.86
N ASP A 140 -5.86 2.41 -3.06
CA ASP A 140 -4.49 2.95 -3.12
C ASP A 140 -3.42 1.87 -2.90
N PHE A 141 -3.77 0.85 -2.10
CA PHE A 141 -2.89 -0.26 -1.72
C PHE A 141 -2.66 -1.30 -2.83
N CYS A 142 -3.70 -1.68 -3.58
CA CYS A 142 -3.61 -2.76 -4.57
C CYS A 142 -4.05 -2.38 -5.99
N GLY A 143 -4.54 -1.16 -6.19
CA GLY A 143 -5.08 -0.68 -7.47
C GLY A 143 -6.40 -1.34 -7.88
N ALA A 144 -7.07 -2.08 -6.99
CA ALA A 144 -8.37 -2.67 -7.30
C ALA A 144 -9.45 -1.60 -7.40
N LEU A 145 -10.29 -1.67 -8.43
CA LEU A 145 -11.49 -0.86 -8.54
C LEU A 145 -12.59 -1.44 -7.66
N ILE A 146 -13.00 -0.66 -6.67
CA ILE A 146 -14.01 -0.99 -5.66
C ILE A 146 -15.24 -0.14 -5.94
N ARG A 147 -16.38 -0.79 -6.13
CA ARG A 147 -17.64 -0.07 -6.25
C ARG A 147 -18.11 0.40 -4.89
N ALA A 148 -18.52 1.66 -4.83
CA ALA A 148 -19.28 2.18 -3.72
C ALA A 148 -20.73 1.68 -3.80
N GLU A 149 -21.31 1.37 -2.65
CA GLU A 149 -22.70 0.94 -2.49
C GLU A 149 -23.60 2.10 -2.06
#